data_AF-A0A8X6PZZ3-F1
#
_entry.id   AF-A0A8X6PZZ3-F1
#
_cell.length_a   1.000
_cell.length_b   1.000
_cell.length_c   1.000
_cell.angle_alpha   90.00
_cell.angle_beta   90.00
_cell.angle_gamma   90.00
#
_symmetry.space_group_name_H-M   'P 1'
#
loop_
_entity.id
_entity.type
_entity.pdbx_description
1 polymer ?
#
loop_
_entity_poly.entity_id
_entity_poly.type
_entity_poly.pdbx_seq_one_letter_code
_entity_poly.pdbx_strand_id
1 'polypeptide(L)'
;MSKLEIRAVIHFLRAKRCNCTEFYWQLHEVNGENALSHQAIAKWSSMLENGRTHFEDAKLEGKTSTATNSEIAARVNECLLANICTTIDKITNELDISHKM
;
A
#
# COMPACT_ATOMS: atom_id res chain seq x y z
N MET A 1 -10.65 2.83 17.96
CA MET A 1 -9.23 3.20 17.82
C MET A 1 -8.83 3.20 16.36
N SER A 2 -7.98 4.14 15.98
CA SER A 2 -7.31 4.17 14.69
C SER A 2 -6.23 3.08 14.61
N LYS A 3 -5.90 2.62 13.40
CA LYS A 3 -4.82 1.64 13.17
C LYS A 3 -3.47 2.07 13.73
N LEU A 4 -3.26 3.38 13.83
CA LEU A 4 -2.02 4.01 14.28
C LEU A 4 -1.87 3.90 15.80
N GLU A 5 -2.96 4.16 16.54
CA GLU A 5 -3.03 3.95 18.00
C GLU A 5 -2.77 2.49 18.36
N ILE A 6 -3.38 1.55 17.64
CA ILE A 6 -3.20 0.12 17.88
C ILE A 6 -1.73 -0.30 17.71
N ARG A 7 -1.04 0.24 16.69
CA ARG A 7 0.39 -0.02 16.47
C ARG A 7 1.25 0.63 17.54
N ALA A 8 0.91 1.82 18.01
CA ALA A 8 1.60 2.46 19.13
C ALA A 8 1.49 1.61 20.41
N VAL A 9 0.31 1.04 20.70
CA VAL A 9 0.11 0.11 21.82
C VAL A 9 0.98 -1.14 21.63
N ILE A 10 1.01 -1.73 20.44
CA ILE A 10 1.88 -2.89 20.13
C ILE A 10 3.36 -2.58 20.41
N HIS A 11 3.85 -1.42 19.97
CA HIS A 11 5.22 -0.99 20.24
C HIS A 11 5.49 -0.81 21.73
N PHE A 12 4.57 -0.17 22.46
CA PHE A 12 4.69 0.04 23.89
C PHE A 12 4.72 -1.28 24.68
N LEU A 13 3.81 -2.20 24.38
CA LEU A 13 3.75 -3.52 25.02
C LEU A 13 5.00 -4.36 24.70
N ARG A 14 5.54 -4.25 23.49
CA ARG A 14 6.80 -4.91 23.13
C ARG A 14 7.99 -4.32 23.88
N ALA A 15 8.06 -3.00 24.04
CA ALA A 15 9.10 -2.33 24.82
C ALA A 15 9.08 -2.77 26.30
N LYS A 16 7.88 -3.04 26.83
CA LYS A 16 7.67 -3.62 28.16
C LYS A 16 8.05 -5.11 28.29
N ARG A 17 8.40 -5.78 27.18
CA ARG A 17 8.69 -7.23 27.11
C ARG A 17 7.58 -8.12 27.70
N CYS A 18 6.32 -7.74 27.48
CA CYS A 18 5.18 -8.57 27.86
C CYS A 18 5.23 -9.94 27.15
N ASN A 19 4.81 -10.99 27.85
CA ASN A 19 4.67 -12.32 27.25
C ASN A 19 3.55 -12.33 26.19
N CYS A 20 3.65 -13.20 25.18
CA CYS A 20 2.70 -13.23 24.05
C CYS A 20 1.22 -13.33 24.48
N THR A 21 0.93 -14.10 25.53
CA THR A 21 -0.43 -14.25 26.06
C THR A 21 -0.94 -12.97 26.70
N GLU A 22 -0.09 -12.30 27.48
CA GLU A 22 -0.42 -11.04 28.15
C GLU A 22 -0.55 -9.89 27.14
N PHE A 23 0.31 -9.89 26.12
CA PHE A 23 0.25 -9.00 24.98
C PHE A 23 -1.09 -9.08 24.26
N TYR A 24 -1.59 -10.30 24.00
CA TYR A 24 -2.88 -10.50 23.35
C TYR A 24 -4.04 -10.00 24.20
N TRP A 25 -4.08 -10.37 25.49
CA TRP A 25 -5.13 -9.93 26.40
C TRP A 25 -5.19 -8.42 26.54
N GLN A 26 -4.04 -7.77 26.76
CA GLN A 26 -3.96 -6.31 26.90
C GLN A 26 -4.37 -5.60 25.61
N LEU A 27 -3.98 -6.12 24.45
CA LEU A 27 -4.39 -5.54 23.18
C LEU A 27 -5.89 -5.68 22.94
N HIS A 28 -6.48 -6.84 23.30
CA HIS A 28 -7.91 -7.08 23.14
C HIS A 28 -8.75 -6.27 24.14
N GLU A 29 -8.27 -6.11 25.37
CA GLU A 29 -8.93 -5.30 26.40
C GLU A 29 -8.94 -3.81 26.02
N VAL A 30 -7.84 -3.29 25.49
CA VAL A 30 -7.70 -1.88 25.10
C VAL A 30 -8.42 -1.58 23.79
N ASN A 31 -8.39 -2.49 22.81
CA ASN A 31 -8.95 -2.23 21.48
C ASN A 31 -10.39 -2.72 21.29
N GLY A 32 -10.88 -3.59 22.18
CA GLY A 32 -12.18 -4.24 22.07
C GLY A 32 -12.38 -4.92 20.72
N GLU A 33 -13.54 -4.67 20.10
CA GLU A 33 -13.95 -5.26 18.82
C GLU A 33 -13.11 -4.78 17.62
N ASN A 34 -12.35 -3.69 17.77
CA ASN A 34 -11.45 -3.16 16.75
C ASN A 34 -10.02 -3.72 16.84
N ALA A 35 -9.81 -4.75 17.68
CA ALA A 35 -8.50 -5.38 17.83
C ALA A 35 -8.00 -5.98 16.51
N LEU A 36 -6.71 -5.80 16.23
CA LEU A 36 -6.06 -6.49 15.11
C LEU A 36 -6.13 -8.01 15.31
N SER A 37 -6.26 -8.75 14.20
CA SER A 37 -6.21 -10.21 14.26
C SER A 37 -4.87 -10.70 14.79
N HIS A 38 -4.86 -11.91 15.38
CA HIS A 38 -3.64 -12.58 15.85
C HIS A 38 -2.52 -12.59 14.79
N GLN A 39 -2.87 -12.86 13.53
CA GLN A 39 -1.91 -12.88 12.42
C GLN A 39 -1.31 -11.49 12.15
N ALA A 40 -2.11 -10.44 12.22
CA ALA A 40 -1.62 -9.07 12.06
C ALA A 40 -0.67 -8.69 13.20
N ILE A 41 -1.01 -9.05 14.44
CA ILE A 41 -0.16 -8.82 15.62
C ILE A 41 1.20 -9.52 15.49
N ALA A 42 1.20 -10.79 15.07
CA ALA A 42 2.43 -11.55 14.85
C ALA A 42 3.31 -10.93 13.74
N LYS A 43 2.68 -10.52 12.64
CA LYS A 43 3.37 -9.83 11.54
C LYS A 43 4.01 -8.52 12.00
N TRP A 44 3.28 -7.70 12.77
CA TRP A 44 3.81 -6.44 13.31
C TRP A 44 4.93 -6.68 14.32
N SER A 45 4.80 -7.69 15.18
CA SER A 45 5.86 -8.06 16.13
C SER A 45 7.14 -8.49 15.42
N SER A 46 7.04 -9.28 14.35
CA SER A 46 8.19 -9.68 13.54
C SER A 46 8.82 -8.49 12.79
N MET A 47 8.01 -7.57 12.27
CA MET A 47 8.54 -6.34 11.64
C MET A 47 9.32 -5.48 12.63
N LEU A 48 8.84 -5.39 13.87
CA LEU A 48 9.51 -4.64 14.94
C LEU A 48 10.83 -5.31 15.35
N GLU A 49 10.89 -6.65 15.43
CA GLU A 49 12.13 -7.39 15.65
C GLU A 49 13.17 -7.15 14.54
N ASN A 50 12.72 -7.01 13.31
CA ASN A 50 13.57 -6.70 12.16
C ASN A 50 14.04 -5.22 12.11
N GLY A 51 13.85 -4.45 13.19
CA GLY A 51 14.37 -3.09 13.32
C GLY A 51 13.45 -1.99 12.80
N ARG A 52 12.17 -2.29 12.49
CA ARG A 52 11.22 -1.26 12.06
C ARG A 52 10.81 -0.38 13.23
N THR A 53 11.15 0.91 13.19
CA THR A 53 10.86 1.89 14.26
C THR A 53 9.61 2.74 14.00
N HIS A 54 9.12 2.80 12.75
CA HIS A 54 8.02 3.68 12.37
C HIS A 54 6.65 2.98 12.48
N PHE A 55 5.69 3.66 13.13
CA PHE A 55 4.33 3.16 13.33
C PHE A 55 3.43 3.34 12.09
N GLU A 56 3.69 4.36 11.26
CA GLU A 56 2.90 4.58 10.06
C GLU A 56 3.22 3.55 8.99
N ASP A 57 2.24 3.32 8.13
CA ASP A 57 2.47 2.56 6.91
C ASP A 57 3.51 3.29 6.07
N ALA A 58 4.49 2.53 5.56
CA ALA A 58 5.36 3.05 4.53
C ALA A 58 4.48 3.51 3.38
N LYS A 59 4.86 4.63 2.73
CA LYS A 59 4.19 5.09 1.52
C LYS A 59 4.12 3.91 0.57
N LEU A 60 2.92 3.43 0.30
CA LEU A 60 2.72 2.41 -0.71
C LEU A 60 3.16 3.06 -2.02
N GLU A 61 4.28 2.60 -2.57
CA GLU A 61 4.59 2.92 -3.95
C GLU A 61 3.46 2.34 -4.78
N GLY A 62 2.60 3.23 -5.28
CA GLY A 62 1.51 2.83 -6.15
C GLY A 62 2.06 2.05 -7.34
N LYS A 63 1.23 1.22 -7.96
CA LYS A 63 1.59 0.56 -9.21
C LYS A 63 1.83 1.66 -10.25
N THR A 64 3.09 1.95 -10.58
CA THR A 64 3.44 2.86 -11.66
C THR A 64 2.86 2.28 -12.94
N SER A 65 1.83 2.92 -13.47
CA SER A 65 1.27 2.53 -14.77
C SER A 65 2.34 2.84 -15.82
N THR A 66 2.94 1.80 -16.41
CA THR A 66 3.95 1.97 -17.47
C THR A 66 3.40 2.75 -18.66
N ALA A 67 2.08 2.76 -18.84
CA ALA A 67 1.37 3.48 -19.90
C ALA A 67 1.34 5.01 -19.70
N THR A 68 1.61 5.52 -18.49
CA THR A 68 1.55 6.96 -18.18
C THR A 68 2.96 7.55 -18.13
N ASN A 69 3.76 7.33 -19.19
CA ASN A 69 5.04 8.00 -19.37
C ASN A 69 4.90 9.22 -20.30
N SER A 70 5.72 10.25 -20.08
CA SER A 70 5.73 11.47 -20.91
C SER A 70 6.03 11.18 -22.39
N GLU A 71 6.88 10.20 -22.66
CA GLU A 71 7.20 9.72 -24.01
C GLU A 71 5.97 9.14 -24.73
N ILE A 72 5.16 8.37 -24.01
CA ILE A 72 3.93 7.78 -24.55
C ILE A 72 2.92 8.90 -24.86
N ALA A 73 2.80 9.90 -23.99
CA ALA A 73 1.93 11.05 -24.21
C ALA A 73 2.35 11.88 -25.45
N ALA A 74 3.66 12.04 -25.68
CA ALA A 74 4.18 12.71 -26.87
C ALA A 74 3.81 11.97 -28.15
N ARG A 75 4.00 10.64 -28.18
CA ARG A 75 3.66 9.80 -29.34
C ARG A 75 2.17 9.78 -29.65
N VAL A 76 1.30 9.76 -28.63
CA VAL A 76 -0.15 9.91 -28.83
C VAL A 76 -0.48 11.25 -29.49
N ASN A 77 0.17 12.34 -29.03
CA ASN A 77 -0.05 13.66 -29.59
C ASN A 77 0.44 13.76 -31.05
N GLU A 78 1.55 13.11 -31.40
CA GLU A 78 2.02 12.97 -32.77
C GLU A 78 1.02 12.22 -33.66
N CYS A 79 0.43 11.12 -33.18
CA CYS A 79 -0.61 10.38 -33.91
C CYS A 79 -1.84 11.27 -34.18
N LEU A 80 -2.27 12.07 -33.20
CA LEU A 80 -3.39 13.01 -33.36
C LEU A 80 -3.06 14.14 -34.34
N LEU A 81 -1.84 14.68 -34.31
CA LEU A 81 -1.39 15.69 -35.25
C LEU A 81 -1.27 15.16 -36.68
N ALA A 82 -0.84 13.91 -36.84
CA ALA A 82 -0.74 13.25 -38.14
C ALA A 82 -2.14 13.00 -38.74
N ASN A 83 -3.12 12.62 -37.91
CA ASN A 83 -4.49 12.47 -38.34
C ASN A 83 -5.45 12.54 -37.15
N ILE A 84 -6.16 13.66 -37.03
CA ILE A 84 -7.14 13.89 -35.95
C ILE A 84 -8.32 12.91 -35.96
N CYS A 85 -8.58 12.22 -37.09
CA CYS A 85 -9.68 11.26 -37.23
C CYS A 85 -9.29 9.81 -36.85
N THR A 86 -8.17 9.58 -36.18
CA THR A 86 -7.77 8.23 -35.74
C THR A 86 -8.59 7.73 -34.55
N THR A 87 -9.06 6.50 -34.63
CA THR A 87 -9.72 5.79 -33.53
C THR A 87 -8.73 5.50 -32.39
N ILE A 88 -9.21 5.52 -31.14
CA ILE A 88 -8.42 5.18 -29.94
C ILE A 88 -7.75 3.81 -30.08
N ASP A 89 -8.47 2.80 -30.57
CA ASP A 89 -7.94 1.45 -30.81
C ASP A 89 -6.73 1.42 -31.76
N LYS A 90 -6.71 2.34 -32.73
CA LYS A 90 -5.61 2.43 -33.69
C LYS A 90 -4.36 2.99 -33.01
N ILE A 91 -4.52 4.03 -32.20
CA ILE A 91 -3.43 4.63 -31.43
C ILE A 91 -2.88 3.64 -30.40
N THR A 92 -3.76 2.90 -29.70
CA THR A 92 -3.33 1.92 -28.70
C THR A 92 -2.61 0.73 -29.31
N ASN A 93 -3.04 0.27 -30.49
CA ASN A 93 -2.33 -0.78 -31.23
C ASN A 93 -0.98 -0.29 -31.79
N GLU A 94 -0.89 0.96 -32.26
CA GLU A 94 0.35 1.54 -32.79
C GLU A 94 1.40 1.78 -31.69
N LEU A 95 0.95 2.07 -30.48
CA LEU A 95 1.81 2.35 -29.33
C LEU A 95 2.01 1.15 -28.40
N ASP A 96 1.44 -0.02 -28.72
CA ASP A 96 1.44 -1.23 -27.90
C ASP A 96 0.99 -0.97 -26.45
N ILE A 97 -0.02 -0.12 -26.30
CA ILE A 97 -0.59 0.25 -25.00
C ILE A 97 -1.84 -0.58 -24.78
N SER A 98 -1.95 -1.21 -23.60
CA SER A 98 -3.19 -1.87 -23.21
C SER A 98 -4.32 -0.85 -23.05
N HIS A 99 -5.30 -0.89 -23.93
CA HIS A 99 -6.57 -0.20 -23.77
C HIS A 99 -7.42 -0.95 -22.74
N LYS A 100 -7.55 -0.41 -21.53
CA LYS A 100 -8.44 -0.95 -20.51
C LYS A 100 -9.72 -0.13 -20.50
N MET A 101 -10.82 -0.72 -20.99
CA MET A 101 -12.18 -0.22 -20.76
C MET A 101 -12.56 -0.29 -19.28
#